data_AF-A0A537ZB27-F1
#
_entry.id   AF-A0A537ZB27-F1
#
_cell.length_a   1.000
_cell.length_b   1.000
_cell.length_c   1.000
_cell.angle_alpha   90.00
_cell.angle_beta   90.00
_cell.angle_gamma   90.00
#
_symmetry.space_group_name_H-M   'P 1'
#
loop_
_entity.id
_entity.type
_entity.pdbx_description
1 polymer ?
#
loop_
_entity_poly.entity_id
_entity_poly.type
_entity_poly.pdbx_seq_one_letter_code
_entity_poly.pdbx_strand_id
1 'polypeptide(L)'
;MSDVPDEVRRLAAEREERRKAKDFAAADGLRDRIGDLGFTVVDSADGPRLEPIAAAAGQGEEAPARVRPEDVPSVLKEPATFDATVHWVVEGWPEDVARALEGFRSHQGGRRVQYVVAPLVEGTGWGAARNAGLKRSLGRIVVVVDGSIEPVGDVVGPIEETLADQAVGVVGPFGIVTSNLQDFEASDGPEVDAIEGYLMAMRREVLLEVGLFDEKFKWYRTADIEYSFRVKEAGLKAVVVPVPVTRHEHRMWFNTPPNERAKWC
;
A
#
# COMPACT_ATOMS: atom_id res chain seq x y z
N MET A 1 4.64 -33.67 2.13
CA MET A 1 4.96 -33.10 0.81
C MET A 1 3.67 -33.11 0.03
N SER A 2 2.97 -31.96 -0.07
CA SER A 2 1.71 -31.89 -0.81
C SER A 2 2.03 -32.03 -2.29
N ASP A 3 1.49 -33.06 -2.93
CA ASP A 3 1.64 -33.24 -4.37
C ASP A 3 0.79 -32.17 -5.10
N VAL A 4 1.30 -31.62 -6.19
CA VAL A 4 0.61 -30.54 -6.93
C VAL A 4 -0.56 -31.16 -7.71
N PRO A 5 -1.81 -30.65 -7.59
CA PRO A 5 -2.95 -31.20 -8.33
C PRO A 5 -2.77 -31.12 -9.85
N ASP A 6 -3.29 -32.12 -10.58
CA ASP A 6 -3.19 -32.19 -12.05
C ASP A 6 -3.81 -30.98 -12.75
N GLU A 7 -4.88 -30.42 -12.17
CA GLU A 7 -5.51 -29.20 -12.69
C GLU A 7 -4.54 -28.01 -12.64
N VAL A 8 -3.80 -27.85 -11.53
CA VAL A 8 -2.81 -26.77 -11.36
C VAL A 8 -1.67 -26.96 -12.35
N ARG A 9 -1.19 -28.20 -12.56
CA ARG A 9 -0.16 -28.50 -13.57
C ARG A 9 -0.64 -28.19 -14.99
N ARG A 10 -1.90 -28.51 -15.31
CA ARG A 10 -2.50 -28.21 -16.62
C ARG A 10 -2.60 -26.72 -16.86
N LEU A 11 -3.07 -25.95 -15.87
CA LEU A 11 -3.16 -24.49 -15.97
C LEU A 11 -1.77 -23.85 -16.12
N ALA A 12 -0.76 -24.37 -15.41
CA ALA A 12 0.61 -23.90 -15.54
C ALA A 12 1.22 -24.17 -16.92
N ALA A 13 0.96 -25.35 -17.49
CA ALA A 13 1.37 -25.68 -18.85
C ALA A 13 0.67 -24.79 -19.89
N GLU A 14 -0.64 -24.56 -19.74
CA GLU A 14 -1.38 -23.66 -20.62
C GLU A 14 -0.86 -22.22 -20.54
N ARG A 15 -0.55 -21.73 -19.33
CA ARG A 15 0.05 -20.40 -19.13
C ARG A 15 1.36 -20.26 -19.90
N GLU A 16 2.21 -21.29 -19.88
CA GLU A 16 3.49 -21.28 -20.58
C GLU A 16 3.32 -21.18 -22.11
N GLU A 17 2.33 -21.89 -22.66
CA GLU A 17 1.97 -21.76 -24.08
C GLU A 17 1.45 -20.35 -24.43
N ARG A 18 0.64 -19.74 -23.55
CA ARG A 18 0.19 -18.34 -23.72
C ARG A 18 1.35 -17.35 -23.68
N ARG A 19 2.32 -17.54 -22.80
CA ARG A 19 3.54 -16.73 -22.73
C ARG A 19 4.38 -16.85 -24.00
N LYS A 20 4.58 -18.06 -24.53
CA LYS A 20 5.28 -18.28 -25.81
C LYS A 20 4.57 -17.60 -26.97
N ALA A 21 3.24 -17.60 -26.96
CA ALA A 21 2.41 -16.89 -27.93
C ALA A 21 2.36 -15.36 -27.73
N LYS A 22 3.03 -14.82 -26.70
CA LYS A 22 2.99 -13.40 -26.29
C LYS A 22 1.58 -12.91 -25.93
N ASP A 23 0.69 -13.82 -25.56
CA ASP A 23 -0.64 -13.52 -25.04
C ASP A 23 -0.57 -13.38 -23.51
N PHE A 24 -0.04 -12.24 -23.07
CA PHE A 24 0.21 -11.99 -21.65
C PHE A 24 -1.09 -11.88 -20.84
N ALA A 25 -2.16 -11.32 -21.43
CA ALA A 25 -3.45 -11.20 -20.78
C ALA A 25 -4.06 -12.58 -20.45
N ALA A 26 -4.00 -13.54 -21.38
CA ALA A 26 -4.45 -14.90 -21.11
C ALA A 26 -3.53 -15.63 -20.13
N ALA A 27 -2.22 -15.38 -20.17
CA ALA A 27 -1.27 -15.96 -19.22
C ALA A 27 -1.51 -15.47 -17.78
N ASP A 28 -1.85 -14.19 -17.62
CA ASP A 28 -2.18 -13.59 -16.31
C ASP A 28 -3.49 -14.17 -15.76
N GLY A 29 -4.55 -14.29 -16.59
CA GLY A 29 -5.79 -14.94 -16.16
C GLY A 29 -5.63 -16.42 -15.76
N LEU A 30 -4.68 -17.13 -16.36
CA LEU A 30 -4.33 -18.49 -15.95
C LEU A 30 -3.53 -18.51 -14.64
N ARG A 31 -2.69 -17.50 -14.39
CA ARG A 31 -1.98 -17.32 -13.12
C ARG A 31 -2.95 -17.10 -11.96
N ASP A 32 -3.97 -16.27 -12.16
CA ASP A 32 -5.00 -16.00 -11.15
C ASP A 32 -5.75 -17.29 -10.76
N ARG A 33 -6.13 -18.10 -11.75
CA ARG A 33 -6.80 -19.39 -11.51
C ARG A 33 -5.93 -20.39 -10.74
N ILE A 34 -4.62 -20.39 -10.97
CA ILE A 34 -3.67 -21.19 -10.18
C ILE A 34 -3.63 -20.67 -8.73
N GLY A 35 -3.65 -19.34 -8.56
CA GLY A 35 -3.74 -18.66 -7.27
C GLY A 35 -5.01 -19.03 -6.48
N ASP A 36 -6.16 -19.10 -7.15
CA ASP A 36 -7.45 -19.50 -6.57
C ASP A 36 -7.43 -20.96 -6.08
N LEU A 37 -6.60 -21.81 -6.70
CA LEU A 37 -6.38 -23.20 -6.29
C LEU A 37 -5.34 -23.34 -5.17
N GLY A 38 -4.81 -22.23 -4.65
CA GLY A 38 -3.86 -22.22 -3.53
C GLY A 38 -2.41 -22.46 -3.94
N PHE A 39 -2.06 -22.23 -5.20
CA PHE A 39 -0.69 -22.39 -5.71
C PHE A 39 -0.19 -21.10 -6.35
N THR A 40 1.10 -20.83 -6.25
CA THR A 40 1.75 -19.75 -7.01
C THR A 40 2.69 -20.35 -8.05
N VAL A 41 2.80 -19.66 -9.18
CA VAL A 41 3.78 -19.96 -10.22
C VAL A 41 4.99 -19.05 -10.02
N VAL A 42 6.14 -19.66 -9.74
CA VAL A 42 7.44 -18.99 -9.65
C VAL A 42 8.20 -19.27 -10.93
N ASP A 43 8.41 -18.24 -11.74
CA ASP A 43 9.21 -18.35 -12.97
C ASP A 43 10.69 -18.48 -12.60
N SER A 44 11.37 -19.52 -13.09
CA SER A 44 12.82 -19.72 -12.88
C SER A 44 13.53 -19.98 -14.20
N ALA A 45 14.87 -19.89 -14.22
CA ALA A 45 15.67 -20.20 -15.40
C ALA A 45 15.48 -21.66 -15.89
N ASP A 46 15.06 -22.56 -15.01
CA ASP A 46 14.79 -23.97 -15.30
C ASP A 46 13.31 -24.25 -15.66
N GLY A 47 12.49 -23.20 -15.80
CA GLY A 47 11.05 -23.28 -16.04
C GLY A 47 10.19 -22.93 -14.81
N PRO A 48 8.86 -22.92 -14.97
CA PRO A 48 7.94 -22.53 -13.91
C PRO A 48 7.89 -23.59 -12.80
N ARG A 49 8.07 -23.16 -11.56
CA ARG A 49 7.88 -23.98 -10.36
C ARG A 49 6.52 -23.66 -9.75
N LEU A 50 5.81 -24.70 -9.32
CA LEU A 50 4.55 -24.56 -8.62
C LEU A 50 4.79 -24.74 -7.13
N GLU A 51 4.54 -23.68 -6.38
CA GLU A 51 4.70 -23.68 -4.93
C GLU A 51 3.31 -23.57 -4.28
N PRO A 52 2.99 -24.41 -3.28
CA PRO A 52 1.81 -24.19 -2.46
C PRO A 52 1.92 -22.81 -1.83
N ILE A 53 0.86 -22.01 -1.94
CA ILE A 53 0.75 -20.79 -1.15
C ILE A 53 0.62 -21.28 0.29
N ALA A 54 1.70 -21.17 1.07
CA ALA A 54 1.68 -21.51 2.47
C ALA A 54 0.52 -20.74 3.10
N ALA A 55 -0.52 -21.48 3.51
CA ALA A 55 -1.53 -20.93 4.41
C ALA A 55 -0.75 -20.31 5.56
N ALA A 56 -0.91 -19.01 5.78
CA ALA A 56 -0.47 -18.40 7.03
C ALA A 56 -1.16 -19.22 8.13
N ALA A 57 -0.37 -20.07 8.78
CA ALA A 57 -0.87 -21.11 9.65
C ALA A 57 -1.36 -20.48 10.96
N GLY A 58 -2.62 -20.03 10.96
CA GLY A 58 -3.47 -19.97 12.14
C GLY A 58 -4.42 -21.16 12.08
N GLN A 59 -4.37 -22.03 13.08
CA GLN A 59 -5.23 -23.21 13.15
C GLN A 59 -6.71 -22.79 13.26
N GLY A 60 -7.52 -23.11 12.26
CA GLY A 60 -8.98 -23.24 12.41
C GLY A 60 -9.87 -22.12 11.86
N GLU A 61 -9.33 -21.06 11.26
CA GLU A 61 -10.14 -20.06 10.55
C GLU A 61 -9.95 -20.23 9.04
N GLU A 62 -11.05 -20.40 8.29
CA GLU A 62 -11.02 -20.33 6.83
C GLU A 62 -10.30 -19.04 6.42
N ALA A 63 -9.30 -19.15 5.54
CA ALA A 63 -8.61 -17.97 5.04
C ALA A 63 -9.65 -17.00 4.46
N PRO A 64 -9.61 -15.70 4.80
CA PRO A 64 -10.60 -14.75 4.35
C PRO A 64 -10.67 -14.77 2.81
N ALA A 65 -11.89 -14.81 2.29
CA ALA A 65 -12.13 -14.83 0.85
C ALA A 65 -11.39 -13.65 0.20
N ARG A 66 -10.61 -13.94 -0.85
CA ARG A 66 -9.94 -12.90 -1.64
C ARG A 66 -11.01 -12.08 -2.36
N VAL A 67 -10.91 -10.76 -2.26
CA VAL A 67 -11.82 -9.83 -2.91
C VAL A 67 -11.02 -8.99 -3.89
N ARG A 68 -11.54 -8.81 -5.11
CA ARG A 68 -10.89 -7.95 -6.10
C ARG A 68 -10.98 -6.48 -5.65
N PRO A 69 -9.97 -5.63 -5.90
CA PRO A 69 -10.01 -4.23 -5.50
C PRO A 69 -11.25 -3.44 -5.94
N GLU A 70 -11.80 -3.76 -7.11
CA GLU A 70 -13.02 -3.19 -7.67
C GLU A 70 -14.29 -3.60 -6.89
N ASP A 71 -14.28 -4.80 -6.31
CA ASP A 71 -15.42 -5.37 -5.58
C ASP A 71 -15.45 -4.94 -4.11
N VAL A 72 -14.39 -4.28 -3.61
CA VAL A 72 -14.34 -3.78 -2.23
C VAL A 72 -15.29 -2.57 -2.08
N PRO A 73 -16.37 -2.69 -1.27
CA PRO A 73 -17.33 -1.61 -1.11
C PRO A 73 -16.70 -0.44 -0.35
N SER A 74 -17.00 0.77 -0.83
CA SER A 74 -16.51 2.00 -0.19
C SER A 74 -17.46 2.49 0.90
N VAL A 75 -16.89 2.81 2.07
CA VAL A 75 -17.56 3.45 3.22
C VAL A 75 -17.07 4.89 3.43
N LEU A 76 -16.31 5.45 2.48
CA LEU A 76 -15.74 6.79 2.62
C LEU A 76 -16.80 7.89 2.80
N LYS A 77 -18.01 7.66 2.28
CA LYS A 77 -19.16 8.58 2.40
C LYS A 77 -19.98 8.35 3.69
N GLU A 78 -19.71 7.28 4.44
CA GLU A 78 -20.40 7.03 5.70
C GLU A 78 -19.84 7.92 6.82
N PRO A 79 -20.63 8.29 7.85
CA PRO A 79 -20.14 9.06 8.98
C PRO A 79 -18.91 8.42 9.64
N ALA A 80 -17.92 9.24 10.02
CA ALA A 80 -16.73 8.72 10.69
C ALA A 80 -17.09 8.17 12.08
N THR A 81 -16.63 6.96 12.38
CA THR A 81 -16.79 6.32 13.70
C THR A 81 -15.47 6.17 14.45
N PHE A 82 -14.35 6.55 13.83
CA PHE A 82 -13.01 6.53 14.41
C PHE A 82 -12.37 7.92 14.31
N ASP A 83 -11.37 8.19 15.15
CA ASP A 83 -10.57 9.41 15.07
C ASP A 83 -9.60 9.33 13.89
N ALA A 84 -8.95 8.17 13.72
CA ALA A 84 -8.06 7.90 12.60
C ALA A 84 -8.24 6.49 12.04
N THR A 85 -7.98 6.32 10.75
CA THR A 85 -7.71 5.03 10.11
C THR A 85 -6.24 4.99 9.72
N VAL A 86 -5.51 3.97 10.16
CA VAL A 86 -4.12 3.73 9.72
C VAL A 86 -4.09 2.53 8.78
N HIS A 87 -3.47 2.70 7.62
CA HIS A 87 -3.54 1.78 6.50
C HIS A 87 -2.16 1.32 6.01
N TRP A 88 -2.00 0.01 5.85
CA TRP A 88 -0.85 -0.62 5.19
C TRP A 88 -1.26 -1.48 3.99
N VAL A 89 -0.42 -1.49 2.97
CA VAL A 89 -0.37 -2.56 1.96
C VAL A 89 0.79 -3.46 2.34
N VAL A 90 0.56 -4.76 2.47
CA VAL A 90 1.62 -5.73 2.80
C VAL A 90 2.17 -6.31 1.50
N GLU A 91 3.36 -5.89 1.12
CA GLU A 91 4.07 -6.33 -0.09
C GLU A 91 5.31 -7.15 0.30
N GLY A 92 5.09 -8.18 1.12
CA GLY A 92 6.14 -8.94 1.80
C GLY A 92 6.44 -8.40 3.21
N TRP A 93 7.17 -9.18 4.01
CA TRP A 93 7.61 -8.86 5.38
C TRP A 93 6.47 -8.44 6.34
N PRO A 94 5.46 -9.31 6.58
CA PRO A 94 4.36 -9.00 7.49
C PRO A 94 4.80 -8.63 8.92
N GLU A 95 6.00 -9.06 9.35
CA GLU A 95 6.58 -8.70 10.64
C GLU A 95 6.88 -7.20 10.78
N ASP A 96 7.20 -6.51 9.67
CA ASP A 96 7.46 -5.07 9.68
C ASP A 96 6.15 -4.30 9.93
N VAL A 97 5.07 -4.72 9.28
CA VAL A 97 3.72 -4.19 9.50
C VAL A 97 3.21 -4.53 10.90
N ALA A 98 3.48 -5.73 11.41
CA ALA A 98 3.10 -6.12 12.77
C ALA A 98 3.78 -5.23 13.83
N ARG A 99 5.08 -4.95 13.66
CA ARG A 99 5.82 -4.01 14.52
C ARG A 99 5.23 -2.60 14.45
N ALA A 100 4.99 -2.08 13.24
CA ALA A 100 4.41 -0.75 13.05
C ALA A 100 3.04 -0.64 13.75
N LEU A 101 2.19 -1.64 13.55
CA LEU A 101 0.85 -1.72 14.12
C LEU A 101 0.89 -1.77 15.66
N GLU A 102 1.81 -2.52 16.26
CA GLU A 102 2.00 -2.55 17.71
C GLU A 102 2.46 -1.20 18.27
N GLY A 103 3.38 -0.52 17.56
CA GLY A 103 3.80 0.84 17.91
C GLY A 103 2.62 1.82 17.90
N PHE A 104 1.79 1.82 16.86
CA PHE A 104 0.59 2.66 16.84
C PHE A 104 -0.36 2.34 18.00
N ARG A 105 -0.59 1.06 18.31
CA ARG A 105 -1.47 0.65 19.41
C ARG A 105 -0.95 1.10 20.78
N SER A 106 0.36 1.01 20.98
CA SER A 106 1.01 1.44 22.22
C SER A 106 0.94 2.95 22.45
N HIS A 107 0.75 3.74 21.38
CA HIS A 107 0.80 5.19 21.42
C HIS A 107 -0.48 5.92 20.98
N GLN A 108 -1.57 5.21 20.68
CA GLN A 108 -2.84 5.84 20.24
C GLN A 108 -3.57 6.62 21.35
N GLY A 109 -3.19 6.42 22.61
CA GLY A 109 -3.81 7.05 23.77
C GLY A 109 -5.30 6.72 23.87
N GLY A 110 -6.14 7.73 24.09
CA GLY A 110 -7.59 7.59 24.17
C GLY A 110 -8.32 7.60 22.81
N ARG A 111 -7.59 7.70 21.69
CA ARG A 111 -8.19 7.79 20.35
C ARG A 111 -8.73 6.43 19.90
N ARG A 112 -9.85 6.45 19.20
CA ARG A 112 -10.35 5.27 18.48
C ARG A 112 -9.66 5.19 17.14
N VAL A 113 -8.74 4.24 16.98
CA VAL A 113 -8.02 4.03 15.73
C VAL A 113 -8.49 2.74 15.05
N GLN A 114 -8.83 2.85 13.76
CA GLN A 114 -9.08 1.71 12.90
C GLN A 114 -7.78 1.32 12.21
N TYR A 115 -7.42 0.04 12.25
CA TYR A 115 -6.28 -0.49 11.52
C TYR A 115 -6.76 -1.29 10.31
N VAL A 116 -6.32 -0.91 9.12
CA VAL A 116 -6.64 -1.60 7.87
C VAL A 116 -5.35 -2.13 7.27
N VAL A 117 -5.28 -3.44 7.11
CA VAL A 117 -4.11 -4.13 6.54
C VAL A 117 -4.57 -4.86 5.29
N ALA A 118 -4.06 -4.45 4.14
CA ALA A 118 -4.37 -5.05 2.85
C ALA A 118 -3.19 -5.93 2.39
N PRO A 119 -3.25 -7.27 2.55
CA PRO A 119 -2.22 -8.15 2.01
C PRO A 119 -2.29 -8.15 0.48
N LEU A 120 -1.18 -7.82 -0.18
CA LEU A 120 -1.12 -7.81 -1.64
C LEU A 120 -1.01 -9.24 -2.17
N VAL A 121 -1.91 -9.61 -3.07
CA VAL A 121 -1.72 -10.78 -3.94
C VAL A 121 -0.94 -10.32 -5.18
N GLU A 122 0.11 -11.04 -5.55
CA GLU A 122 0.93 -10.73 -6.72
C GLU A 122 0.06 -10.49 -7.97
N GLY A 123 0.34 -9.42 -8.72
CA GLY A 123 -0.44 -9.02 -9.90
C GLY A 123 -1.54 -7.98 -9.65
N THR A 124 -1.97 -7.77 -8.40
CA THR A 124 -3.02 -6.78 -8.05
C THR A 124 -2.60 -5.34 -8.38
N GLY A 125 -1.31 -5.03 -8.21
CA GLY A 125 -0.75 -3.68 -8.34
C GLY A 125 -0.95 -2.82 -7.09
N TRP A 126 0.08 -2.06 -6.71
CA TRP A 126 0.12 -1.26 -5.47
C TRP A 126 -1.07 -0.31 -5.35
N GLY A 127 -1.35 0.50 -6.39
CA GLY A 127 -2.40 1.51 -6.36
C GLY A 127 -3.80 0.93 -6.13
N ALA A 128 -4.13 -0.19 -6.79
CA ALA A 128 -5.43 -0.85 -6.63
C ALA A 128 -5.59 -1.43 -5.22
N ALA A 129 -4.56 -2.08 -4.68
CA ALA A 129 -4.59 -2.62 -3.31
C ALA A 129 -4.65 -1.52 -2.25
N ARG A 130 -3.89 -0.43 -2.42
CA ARG A 130 -3.96 0.76 -1.57
C ARG A 130 -5.38 1.34 -1.58
N ASN A 131 -5.96 1.53 -2.76
CA ASN A 131 -7.30 2.06 -2.91
C ASN A 131 -8.36 1.15 -2.28
N ALA A 132 -8.22 -0.17 -2.42
CA ALA A 132 -9.13 -1.15 -1.82
C ALA A 132 -9.22 -0.98 -0.30
N GLY A 133 -8.10 -0.85 0.40
CA GLY A 133 -8.15 -0.63 1.84
C GLY A 133 -8.50 0.82 2.22
N LEU A 134 -8.11 1.83 1.43
CA LEU A 134 -8.56 3.22 1.65
C LEU A 134 -10.09 3.34 1.59
N LYS A 135 -10.75 2.62 0.68
CA LYS A 135 -12.22 2.54 0.59
C LYS A 135 -12.89 2.10 1.90
N ARG A 136 -12.15 1.44 2.81
CA ARG A 136 -12.63 0.93 4.10
C ARG A 136 -12.43 1.88 5.28
N SER A 137 -11.95 3.10 5.04
CA SER A 137 -11.61 4.08 6.07
C SER A 137 -12.84 4.72 6.73
N LEU A 138 -12.97 4.52 8.05
CA LEU A 138 -14.00 5.11 8.92
C LEU A 138 -13.45 6.17 9.89
N GLY A 139 -12.16 6.50 9.81
CA GLY A 139 -11.51 7.57 10.56
C GLY A 139 -11.78 8.96 9.99
N ARG A 140 -11.81 9.99 10.85
CA ARG A 140 -11.81 11.39 10.41
C ARG A 140 -10.52 11.72 9.65
N ILE A 141 -9.41 11.19 10.13
CA ILE A 141 -8.08 11.26 9.50
C ILE A 141 -7.74 9.89 8.91
N VAL A 142 -7.13 9.88 7.74
CA VAL A 142 -6.57 8.67 7.12
C VAL A 142 -5.06 8.80 7.08
N VAL A 143 -4.36 7.78 7.55
CA VAL A 143 -2.90 7.68 7.58
C VAL A 143 -2.48 6.49 6.71
N VAL A 144 -1.74 6.77 5.65
CA VAL A 144 -1.08 5.82 4.76
C VAL A 144 0.32 5.61 5.30
N VAL A 145 0.69 4.36 5.62
CA VAL A 145 2.00 4.04 6.21
C VAL A 145 2.65 2.91 5.42
N ASP A 146 3.98 2.96 5.33
CA ASP A 146 4.84 1.89 4.84
C ASP A 146 5.32 0.97 5.99
N GLY A 147 5.65 -0.28 5.67
CA GLY A 147 6.14 -1.25 6.66
C GLY A 147 7.45 -0.83 7.35
N SER A 148 8.27 0.02 6.72
CA SER A 148 9.53 0.51 7.29
C SER A 148 9.36 1.48 8.46
N ILE A 149 8.14 1.94 8.78
CA ILE A 149 7.91 2.92 9.83
C ILE A 149 7.55 2.25 11.16
N GLU A 150 8.32 2.56 12.20
CA GLU A 150 8.02 2.18 13.58
C GLU A 150 7.62 3.42 14.39
N PRO A 151 6.37 3.52 14.87
CA PRO A 151 5.98 4.54 15.84
C PRO A 151 6.67 4.30 17.18
N VAL A 152 7.29 5.35 17.72
CA VAL A 152 7.94 5.36 19.04
C VAL A 152 7.31 6.39 20.00
N GLY A 153 6.17 6.95 19.62
CA GLY A 153 5.38 7.90 20.38
C GLY A 153 4.06 8.22 19.69
N ASP A 154 3.37 9.27 20.16
CA ASP A 154 2.10 9.72 19.57
C ASP A 154 2.30 10.31 18.16
N VAL A 155 1.91 9.55 17.14
CA VAL A 155 1.93 9.97 15.73
C VAL A 155 0.66 10.73 15.33
N VAL A 156 -0.50 10.35 15.87
CA VAL A 156 -1.79 10.87 15.40
C VAL A 156 -2.05 12.28 15.93
N GLY A 157 -1.59 12.61 17.14
CA GLY A 157 -1.76 13.93 17.75
C GLY A 157 -1.24 15.09 16.92
N PRO A 158 0.07 15.14 16.58
CA PRO A 158 0.64 16.21 15.78
C PRO A 158 0.00 16.35 14.40
N ILE A 159 -0.40 15.22 13.80
CA ILE A 159 -1.12 15.17 12.53
C ILE A 159 -2.52 15.79 12.67
N GLU A 160 -3.27 15.44 13.71
CA GLU A 160 -4.60 15.98 13.98
C GLU A 160 -4.55 17.49 14.22
N GLU A 161 -3.57 17.98 14.99
CA GLU A 161 -3.35 19.40 15.24
C GLU A 161 -3.07 20.18 13.95
N THR A 162 -2.22 19.65 13.07
CA THR A 162 -1.87 20.32 11.80
C THR A 162 -3.04 20.31 10.82
N LEU A 163 -3.77 19.19 10.74
CA LEU A 163 -4.93 19.06 9.85
C LEU A 163 -6.16 19.85 10.33
N ALA A 164 -6.12 20.48 11.50
CA ALA A 164 -7.14 21.43 11.93
C ALA A 164 -7.22 22.64 11.00
N ASP A 165 -6.09 23.05 10.40
CA ASP A 165 -6.08 24.03 9.31
C ASP A 165 -6.64 23.41 8.03
N GLN A 166 -7.79 23.92 7.59
CA GLN A 166 -8.49 23.44 6.40
C GLN A 166 -7.72 23.69 5.10
N ALA A 167 -6.76 24.61 5.10
CA ALA A 167 -5.89 24.83 3.95
C ALA A 167 -4.85 23.71 3.77
N VAL A 168 -4.60 22.88 4.79
CA VAL A 168 -3.67 21.74 4.71
C VAL A 168 -4.39 20.52 4.17
N GLY A 169 -3.91 19.93 3.07
CA GLY A 169 -4.53 18.77 2.44
C GLY A 169 -3.81 17.45 2.73
N VAL A 170 -2.48 17.48 2.84
CA VAL A 170 -1.66 16.31 3.13
C VAL A 170 -0.50 16.67 4.06
N VAL A 171 -0.19 15.77 4.99
CA VAL A 171 0.88 15.93 5.97
C VAL A 171 1.71 14.67 6.14
N GLY A 172 2.93 14.83 6.63
CA GLY A 172 3.79 13.72 7.07
C GLY A 172 5.19 14.18 7.45
N PRO A 173 6.03 13.33 8.04
CA PRO A 173 7.35 13.72 8.53
C PRO A 173 8.41 13.84 7.43
N PHE A 174 8.16 13.34 6.22
CA PHE A 174 9.15 13.27 5.15
C PHE A 174 8.69 14.13 3.97
N GLY A 175 9.16 15.37 3.92
CA GLY A 175 8.84 16.32 2.85
C GLY A 175 9.92 16.39 1.80
N ILE A 176 9.50 16.67 0.56
CA ILE A 176 10.40 16.93 -0.57
C ILE A 176 9.99 18.18 -1.35
N VAL A 177 10.97 18.88 -1.90
CA VAL A 177 10.79 20.05 -2.77
C VAL A 177 11.49 19.84 -4.11
N THR A 178 11.02 20.55 -5.14
CA THR A 178 11.59 20.46 -6.48
C THR A 178 11.57 21.81 -7.19
N SER A 179 12.54 22.03 -8.08
CA SER A 179 12.60 23.23 -8.92
C SER A 179 12.23 22.97 -10.39
N ASN A 180 12.23 21.70 -10.82
CA ASN A 180 12.12 21.31 -12.23
C ASN A 180 11.21 20.08 -12.47
N LEU A 181 10.61 19.52 -11.41
CA LEU A 181 9.81 18.28 -11.41
C LEU A 181 10.58 17.01 -11.84
N GLN A 182 11.90 17.09 -12.03
CA GLN A 182 12.77 15.97 -12.39
C GLN A 182 13.60 15.51 -11.19
N ASP A 183 14.05 16.47 -10.37
CA ASP A 183 14.85 16.24 -9.18
C ASP A 183 14.09 16.69 -7.94
N PHE A 184 14.16 15.89 -6.88
CA PHE A 184 13.52 16.17 -5.59
C PHE A 184 14.56 16.11 -4.48
N GLU A 185 14.49 17.09 -3.58
CA GLU A 185 15.38 17.21 -2.42
C GLU A 185 14.56 17.16 -1.14
N ALA A 186 15.10 16.50 -0.10
CA ALA A 186 14.45 16.45 1.20
C ALA A 186 14.36 17.86 1.81
N SER A 187 13.24 18.15 2.46
CA SER A 187 12.97 19.42 3.13
C SER A 187 12.30 19.18 4.48
N ASP A 188 12.77 19.91 5.49
CA ASP A 188 12.17 19.92 6.84
C ASP A 188 10.89 20.78 6.91
N GLY A 189 10.47 21.39 5.78
CA GLY A 189 9.23 22.15 5.65
C GLY A 189 9.30 23.62 6.13
N PRO A 190 8.18 24.20 6.61
CA PRO A 190 6.91 23.54 6.91
C PRO A 190 6.09 23.21 5.66
N GLU A 191 6.04 24.07 4.64
CA GLU A 191 5.32 23.80 3.38
C GLU A 191 6.30 23.22 2.34
N VAL A 192 5.88 22.15 1.65
CA VAL A 192 6.71 21.41 0.69
C VAL A 192 5.95 21.13 -0.61
N ASP A 193 6.61 20.51 -1.60
CA ASP A 193 5.96 20.12 -2.85
C ASP A 193 5.25 18.79 -2.75
N ALA A 194 5.83 17.84 -2.03
CA ALA A 194 5.20 16.56 -1.76
C ALA A 194 5.60 15.99 -0.40
N ILE A 195 4.75 15.10 0.12
CA ILE A 195 5.04 14.25 1.27
C ILE A 195 5.30 12.84 0.75
N GLU A 196 6.39 12.22 1.20
CA GLU A 196 6.74 10.84 0.82
C GLU A 196 5.83 9.80 1.48
N GLY A 197 5.49 8.76 0.74
CA GLY A 197 4.55 7.69 1.08
C GLY A 197 4.98 6.76 2.20
N TYR A 198 6.14 6.99 2.85
CA TYR A 198 6.51 6.26 4.06
C TYR A 198 5.49 6.49 5.17
N LEU A 199 5.04 7.74 5.33
CA LEU A 199 3.93 8.12 6.21
C LEU A 199 3.30 9.40 5.67
N MET A 200 2.09 9.28 5.12
CA MET A 200 1.26 10.40 4.67
C MET A 200 -0.08 10.35 5.40
N ALA A 201 -0.59 11.51 5.80
CA ALA A 201 -1.90 11.62 6.41
C ALA A 201 -2.71 12.78 5.82
N MET A 202 -4.01 12.63 5.84
CA MET A 202 -4.97 13.61 5.32
C MET A 202 -6.31 13.48 6.03
N ARG A 203 -7.13 14.53 5.97
CA ARG A 203 -8.54 14.39 6.34
C ARG A 203 -9.22 13.47 5.33
N ARG A 204 -10.13 12.61 5.79
CA ARG A 204 -10.85 11.67 4.92
C ARG A 204 -11.62 12.37 3.80
N GLU A 205 -12.07 13.60 4.03
CA GLU A 205 -12.71 14.43 3.00
C GLU A 205 -11.79 14.78 1.82
N VAL A 206 -10.48 14.88 2.03
CA VAL A 206 -9.52 15.13 0.95
C VAL A 206 -9.52 13.96 -0.03
N LEU A 207 -9.69 12.72 0.44
CA LEU A 207 -9.86 11.54 -0.44
C LEU A 207 -11.15 11.62 -1.28
N LEU A 208 -12.20 12.25 -0.74
CA LEU A 208 -13.48 12.42 -1.44
C LEU A 208 -13.42 13.55 -2.48
N GLU A 209 -12.63 14.58 -2.20
CA GLU A 209 -12.46 15.76 -3.05
C GLU A 209 -11.44 15.52 -4.16
N VAL A 210 -10.24 15.05 -3.81
CA VAL A 210 -9.09 14.87 -4.72
C VAL A 210 -9.10 13.50 -5.41
N GLY A 211 -9.86 12.55 -4.87
CA GLY A 211 -9.90 11.16 -5.31
C GLY A 211 -8.85 10.29 -4.61
N LEU A 212 -8.80 9.01 -4.97
CA LEU A 212 -7.81 8.05 -4.46
C LEU A 212 -6.50 8.11 -5.27
N PHE A 213 -5.54 7.22 -5.00
CA PHE A 213 -4.31 7.10 -5.79
C PHE A 213 -4.61 6.61 -7.22
N ASP A 214 -3.82 7.01 -8.22
CA ASP A 214 -3.98 6.49 -9.59
C ASP A 214 -3.55 5.00 -9.64
N GLU A 215 -4.47 4.12 -10.06
CA GLU A 215 -4.26 2.67 -10.11
C GLU A 215 -3.30 2.21 -11.22
N LYS A 216 -2.84 3.15 -12.08
CA LYS A 216 -1.74 2.93 -13.01
C LYS A 216 -0.40 2.76 -12.30
N PHE A 217 -0.25 3.28 -11.09
CA PHE A 217 0.94 3.05 -10.27
C PHE A 217 0.97 1.60 -9.78
N LYS A 218 1.68 0.76 -10.53
CA LYS A 218 1.92 -0.64 -10.18
C LYS A 218 3.00 -0.80 -9.11
N TRP A 219 3.79 0.24 -8.90
CA TRP A 219 4.81 0.36 -7.86
C TRP A 219 4.59 1.65 -7.07
N TYR A 220 4.95 1.68 -5.79
CA TYR A 220 4.70 2.83 -4.90
C TYR A 220 5.42 4.11 -5.33
N ARG A 221 6.52 3.98 -6.08
CA ARG A 221 7.39 5.11 -6.45
C ARG A 221 6.61 6.15 -7.24
N THR A 222 6.65 7.39 -6.76
CA THR A 222 6.02 8.59 -7.35
C THR A 222 4.50 8.67 -7.17
N ALA A 223 3.82 7.63 -6.67
CA ALA A 223 2.38 7.69 -6.42
C ALA A 223 2.03 8.69 -5.30
N ASP A 224 2.90 8.78 -4.30
CA ASP A 224 2.89 9.75 -3.20
C ASP A 224 3.13 11.19 -3.69
N ILE A 225 4.09 11.37 -4.59
CA ILE A 225 4.39 12.64 -5.24
C ILE A 225 3.20 13.09 -6.08
N GLU A 226 2.71 12.24 -6.98
CA GLU A 226 1.55 12.50 -7.83
C GLU A 226 0.33 12.90 -7.01
N TYR A 227 0.03 12.13 -5.95
CA TYR A 227 -1.08 12.43 -5.06
C TYR A 227 -0.92 13.79 -4.36
N SER A 228 0.29 14.10 -3.88
CA SER A 228 0.58 15.40 -3.26
C SER A 228 0.38 16.57 -4.24
N PHE A 229 0.78 16.41 -5.50
CA PHE A 229 0.55 17.42 -6.53
C PHE A 229 -0.94 17.59 -6.83
N ARG A 230 -1.73 16.51 -6.91
CA ARG A 230 -3.20 16.63 -7.05
C ARG A 230 -3.87 17.34 -5.86
N VAL A 231 -3.39 17.10 -4.64
CA VAL A 231 -3.83 17.85 -3.46
C VAL A 231 -3.52 19.35 -3.62
N LYS A 232 -2.33 19.70 -4.12
CA LYS A 232 -1.95 21.10 -4.40
C LYS A 232 -2.77 21.73 -5.53
N GLU A 233 -3.09 20.97 -6.58
CA GLU A 233 -3.96 21.42 -7.68
C GLU A 233 -5.38 21.73 -7.21
N ALA A 234 -5.87 21.06 -6.15
CA ALA A 234 -7.13 21.38 -5.48
C ALA A 234 -7.04 22.65 -4.59
N GLY A 235 -5.88 23.31 -4.52
CA GLY A 235 -5.67 24.52 -3.73
C GLY A 235 -5.30 24.28 -2.27
N LEU A 236 -4.97 23.03 -1.91
CA LEU A 236 -4.56 22.65 -0.55
C LEU A 236 -3.03 22.57 -0.44
N LYS A 237 -2.52 22.54 0.78
CA LYS A 237 -1.07 22.50 1.08
C LYS A 237 -0.57 21.11 1.43
N ALA A 238 0.69 20.85 1.10
CA ALA A 238 1.48 19.73 1.62
C ALA A 238 2.39 20.26 2.74
N VAL A 239 2.27 19.72 3.96
CA VAL A 239 2.95 20.25 5.15
C VAL A 239 3.74 19.17 5.89
N VAL A 240 5.00 19.45 6.21
CA VAL A 240 5.84 18.59 7.03
C VAL A 240 5.38 18.68 8.48
N VAL A 241 5.13 17.52 9.09
CA VAL A 241 4.76 17.38 10.50
C VAL A 241 5.72 16.39 11.15
N PRO A 242 6.61 16.85 12.05
CA PRO A 242 7.44 15.95 12.83
C PRO A 242 6.57 15.03 13.67
N VAL A 243 6.78 13.72 13.54
CA VAL A 243 6.12 12.69 14.36
C VAL A 243 7.18 11.74 14.95
N PRO A 244 6.94 11.17 16.14
CA PRO A 244 7.88 10.28 16.81
C PRO A 244 7.91 8.90 16.13
N VAL A 245 8.70 8.77 15.07
CA VAL A 245 8.89 7.54 14.32
C VAL A 245 10.36 7.20 14.10
N THR A 246 10.67 5.91 14.02
CA THR A 246 11.94 5.40 13.50
C THR A 246 11.71 4.85 12.10
N ARG A 247 12.54 5.27 11.13
CA ARG A 247 12.53 4.71 9.78
C ARG A 247 13.57 3.62 9.66
N HIS A 248 13.10 2.40 9.44
CA HIS A 248 13.92 1.23 9.14
C HIS A 248 14.30 1.19 7.66
N GLU A 249 15.20 0.28 7.31
CA GLU A 249 15.54 0.04 5.90
C GLU A 249 14.31 -0.45 5.12
N HIS A 250 14.04 0.19 3.98
CA HIS A 250 12.94 -0.19 3.09
C HIS A 250 13.29 -1.47 2.33
N ARG A 251 12.99 -2.64 2.91
CA ARG A 251 13.43 -3.95 2.40
C ARG A 251 12.99 -4.24 0.98
N MET A 252 11.79 -3.83 0.59
CA MET A 252 11.30 -3.98 -0.78
C MET A 252 12.22 -3.25 -1.78
N TRP A 253 12.77 -2.09 -1.41
CA TRP A 253 13.72 -1.38 -2.26
C TRP A 253 15.00 -2.18 -2.42
N PHE A 254 15.61 -2.61 -1.31
CA PHE A 254 16.92 -3.26 -1.36
C PHE A 254 16.89 -4.69 -1.91
N ASN A 255 15.79 -5.42 -1.70
CA ASN A 255 15.63 -6.78 -2.23
C ASN A 255 15.14 -6.83 -3.68
N THR A 256 14.65 -5.73 -4.24
CA THR A 256 14.37 -5.65 -5.69
C THR A 256 15.68 -5.44 -6.45
N PRO A 257 16.05 -6.32 -7.42
CA PRO A 257 17.26 -6.16 -8.21
C PRO A 257 17.31 -4.80 -8.96
N PRO A 258 18.48 -4.15 -9.11
CA PRO A 258 18.58 -2.82 -9.74
C PRO A 258 18.00 -2.73 -11.16
N ASN A 259 18.09 -3.80 -11.95
CA ASN A 259 17.52 -3.92 -13.29
C ASN A 259 15.99 -4.01 -13.30
N GLU A 260 15.38 -4.45 -12.20
CA GLU A 260 13.94 -4.39 -12.02
C GLU A 260 13.53 -3.00 -11.54
N ARG A 261 14.26 -2.36 -10.62
CA ARG A 261 14.00 -0.96 -10.21
C ARG A 261 13.93 0.01 -11.39
N ALA A 262 14.79 -0.17 -12.39
CA ALA A 262 14.87 0.69 -13.57
C ALA A 262 13.71 0.50 -14.57
N LYS A 263 12.91 -0.57 -14.47
CA LYS A 263 11.72 -0.79 -15.33
C LYS A 263 10.50 0.00 -14.85
N TRP A 264 10.57 0.57 -13.65
CA TRP A 264 9.45 1.22 -12.95
C TRP A 264 9.71 2.72 -12.70
N CYS A 265 10.76 3.28 -13.30
CA CYS A 265 11.01 4.72 -13.41
C CYS A 265 10.44 5.27 -14.71
#